data_AF-A9H2Q7-F1
#
_entry.id   AF-A9H2Q7-F1
#
_cell.length_a   1.000
_cell.length_b   1.000
_cell.length_c   1.000
_cell.angle_alpha   90.00
_cell.angle_beta   90.00
_cell.angle_gamma   90.00
#
_symmetry.space_group_name_H-M   'P 1'
#
loop_
_entity.id
_entity.type
_entity.pdbx_description
1 polymer ?
#
loop_
_entity_poly.entity_id
_entity_poly.type
_entity_poly.pdbx_seq_one_letter_code
_entity_poly.pdbx_strand_id
1 'polypeptide(L)'
;MHHPSTSQSESSALAYMRARMAEADSMFRNGLAAAAQPSDILKLSRTLLDICTEVSDGLNSICKVSPVACRSGCDTCCRSLIQVNPIFARLALDYARRTFTPERLEMLHQRLLTDVTFCPFLFDGACSIYDQRPMVCRG
;
A
#
# COMPACT_ATOMS: atom_id res chain seq x y z
N MET A 1 25.95 -22.01 20.74
CA MET A 1 24.62 -22.07 20.09
C MET A 1 24.85 -21.98 18.60
N HIS A 2 24.81 -23.12 17.90
CA HIS A 2 24.86 -23.11 16.44
C HIS A 2 23.52 -22.56 15.92
N HIS A 3 23.57 -21.65 14.95
CA HIS A 3 22.42 -21.25 14.14
C HIS A 3 22.49 -22.01 12.81
N PRO A 4 21.78 -23.13 12.63
CA PRO A 4 21.67 -23.79 11.34
C PRO A 4 20.30 -23.49 10.73
N SER A 5 20.04 -22.31 10.14
CA SER A 5 18.74 -22.07 9.46
C SER A 5 18.63 -20.89 8.48
N THR A 6 19.60 -19.96 8.42
CA THR A 6 19.38 -18.68 7.72
C THR A 6 19.34 -18.82 6.19
N SER A 7 20.25 -19.59 5.61
CA SER A 7 20.44 -19.69 4.15
C SER A 7 19.30 -20.39 3.39
N GLN A 8 18.65 -21.38 3.99
CA GLN A 8 17.51 -22.07 3.38
C GLN A 8 16.25 -21.18 3.41
N SER A 9 16.03 -20.42 4.49
CA SER A 9 14.89 -19.48 4.56
C SER A 9 15.04 -18.34 3.56
N GLU A 10 16.25 -17.78 3.41
CA GLU A 10 16.54 -16.71 2.45
C GLU A 10 16.37 -17.18 0.99
N SER A 11 16.84 -18.39 0.68
CA SER A 11 16.62 -19.02 -0.63
C SER A 11 15.13 -19.22 -0.93
N SER A 12 14.35 -19.64 0.08
CA SER A 12 12.90 -19.84 -0.05
C SER A 12 12.12 -18.52 -0.19
N ALA A 13 12.53 -17.45 0.51
CA ALA A 13 11.89 -16.14 0.42
C ALA A 13 12.15 -15.46 -0.94
N LEU A 14 13.38 -15.56 -1.46
CA LEU A 14 13.69 -15.06 -2.80
C LEU A 14 12.94 -15.83 -3.90
N ALA A 15 12.83 -17.15 -3.77
CA ALA A 15 12.03 -17.96 -4.69
C ALA A 15 10.55 -17.57 -4.65
N TYR A 16 9.98 -17.42 -3.44
CA TYR A 16 8.62 -16.94 -3.24
C TYR A 16 8.39 -15.56 -3.88
N MET A 17 9.27 -14.60 -3.60
CA MET A 17 9.15 -13.24 -4.12
C MET A 17 9.20 -13.23 -5.66
N ARG A 18 10.12 -13.97 -6.28
CA ARG A 18 10.19 -14.10 -7.75
C ARG A 18 8.93 -14.69 -8.34
N ALA A 19 8.38 -15.74 -7.74
CA ALA A 19 7.14 -16.36 -8.21
C ALA A 19 5.97 -15.37 -8.14
N ARG A 20 5.82 -14.67 -7.00
CA ARG A 20 4.77 -13.65 -6.82
C ARG A 20 4.93 -12.45 -7.75
N MET A 21 6.16 -12.01 -8.01
CA MET A 21 6.41 -10.96 -8.99
C MET A 21 6.04 -11.38 -10.41
N ALA A 22 6.37 -12.61 -10.83
CA ALA A 22 5.99 -13.11 -12.15
C ALA A 22 4.46 -13.22 -12.32
N GLU A 23 3.77 -13.66 -11.27
CA GLU A 23 2.30 -13.71 -11.26
C GLU A 23 1.67 -12.31 -11.32
N ALA A 24 2.15 -11.39 -10.48
CA ALA A 24 1.67 -10.00 -10.46
C ALA A 24 1.90 -9.30 -11.81
N ASP A 25 3.07 -9.55 -12.41
CA ASP A 25 3.44 -9.03 -13.73
C ASP A 25 2.52 -9.56 -14.82
N SER A 26 2.26 -10.88 -14.85
CA SER A 26 1.32 -11.49 -15.79
C SER A 26 -0.10 -10.93 -15.62
N MET A 27 -0.59 -10.87 -14.37
CA MET A 27 -1.90 -10.29 -14.03
C MET A 27 -2.00 -8.86 -14.55
N PHE A 28 -0.99 -8.03 -14.26
CA PHE A 28 -1.01 -6.62 -14.62
C PHE A 28 -0.93 -6.41 -16.14
N ARG A 29 -0.07 -7.15 -16.86
CA ARG A 29 0.02 -7.05 -18.33
C ARG A 29 -1.30 -7.43 -19.00
N ASN A 30 -1.89 -8.56 -18.60
CA ASN A 30 -3.16 -9.03 -19.17
C ASN A 30 -4.31 -8.07 -18.85
N GLY A 31 -4.39 -7.63 -17.59
CA GLY A 31 -5.39 -6.67 -17.15
C GLY A 31 -5.29 -5.33 -17.86
N LEU A 32 -4.07 -4.82 -18.04
CA LEU A 32 -3.83 -3.56 -18.74
C LEU A 32 -4.16 -3.67 -20.23
N ALA A 33 -3.82 -4.79 -20.88
CA ALA A 33 -4.18 -5.05 -22.28
C ALA A 33 -5.69 -5.13 -22.50
N ALA A 34 -6.45 -5.59 -21.50
CA ALA A 34 -7.91 -5.67 -21.54
C ALA A 34 -8.63 -4.40 -21.02
N ALA A 35 -7.90 -3.43 -20.46
CA ALA A 35 -8.50 -2.25 -19.86
C ALA A 35 -9.12 -1.34 -20.94
N ALA A 36 -10.41 -1.05 -20.79
CA ALA A 36 -11.14 -0.20 -21.73
C ALA A 36 -11.64 1.11 -21.10
N GLN A 37 -11.76 1.15 -19.77
CA GLN A 37 -12.31 2.28 -19.04
C GLN A 37 -11.41 2.71 -17.87
N PRO A 38 -11.46 3.99 -17.42
CA PRO A 38 -10.69 4.45 -16.27
C PRO A 38 -10.95 3.66 -14.97
N SER A 39 -12.14 3.08 -14.81
CA SER A 39 -12.48 2.21 -13.70
C SER A 39 -11.67 0.92 -13.67
N ASP A 40 -11.19 0.44 -14.82
CA ASP A 40 -10.43 -0.80 -14.90
C ASP A 40 -9.02 -0.59 -14.34
N ILE A 41 -8.44 0.58 -14.54
CA ILE A 41 -7.18 0.96 -13.89
C ILE A 41 -7.34 0.97 -12.37
N LEU A 42 -8.45 1.50 -11.83
CA LEU A 42 -8.73 1.47 -10.40
C LEU A 42 -8.86 0.03 -9.87
N LYS A 43 -9.52 -0.87 -10.61
CA LYS A 43 -9.61 -2.29 -10.24
C LYS A 43 -8.23 -2.94 -10.21
N LEU A 44 -7.42 -2.74 -11.25
CA LEU A 44 -6.04 -3.27 -11.29
C LEU A 44 -5.17 -2.72 -10.16
N SER A 45 -5.33 -1.43 -9.84
CA SER A 45 -4.64 -0.78 -8.73
C SER A 45 -5.00 -1.41 -7.38
N ARG A 46 -6.29 -1.75 -7.19
CA ARG A 46 -6.78 -2.47 -6.01
C ARG A 46 -6.15 -3.84 -5.92
N THR A 47 -6.23 -4.63 -6.99
CA THR A 47 -5.65 -5.97 -7.06
C THR A 47 -4.14 -5.95 -6.79
N LEU A 48 -3.41 -4.95 -7.32
CA LEU A 48 -2.00 -4.79 -7.04
C LEU A 48 -1.73 -4.52 -5.55
N LEU A 49 -2.54 -3.67 -4.91
CA LEU A 49 -2.43 -3.41 -3.47
C LEU A 49 -2.69 -4.67 -2.64
N ASP A 50 -3.67 -5.48 -3.04
CA ASP A 50 -4.02 -6.73 -2.37
C ASP A 50 -2.87 -7.73 -2.49
N ILE A 51 -2.30 -7.90 -3.68
CA ILE A 51 -1.09 -8.72 -3.91
C ILE A 51 0.07 -8.24 -3.05
N CYS A 52 0.32 -6.93 -2.96
CA CYS A 52 1.37 -6.40 -2.09
C CYS A 52 1.15 -6.80 -0.62
N THR A 53 -0.10 -6.79 -0.15
CA THR A 53 -0.45 -7.20 1.21
C THR A 53 -0.22 -8.70 1.40
N GLU A 54 -0.69 -9.53 0.47
CA GLU A 54 -0.49 -10.99 0.49
C GLU A 54 1.00 -11.37 0.47
N VAL A 55 1.80 -10.70 -0.35
CA VAL A 55 3.25 -10.92 -0.42
C VAL A 55 3.91 -10.55 0.90
N SER A 56 3.50 -9.44 1.52
CA SER A 56 4.01 -9.03 2.84
C SER A 56 3.71 -10.08 3.91
N ASP A 57 2.47 -10.58 3.95
CA ASP A 57 2.04 -11.59 4.93
C ASP A 57 2.73 -12.94 4.68
N GLY A 58 2.83 -13.35 3.42
CA GLY A 58 3.53 -14.56 3.00
C GLY A 58 5.02 -14.51 3.34
N LEU A 59 5.70 -13.39 3.07
CA LEU A 59 7.11 -13.21 3.44
C LEU A 59 7.32 -13.27 4.95
N ASN A 60 6.44 -12.66 5.74
CA ASN A 60 6.51 -12.71 7.20
C ASN A 60 6.36 -14.15 7.75
N SER A 61 5.64 -15.02 7.04
CA SER A 61 5.53 -16.44 7.37
C SER A 61 6.79 -17.26 7.05
N ILE A 62 7.56 -16.83 6.03
CA ILE A 62 8.78 -17.52 5.55
C ILE A 62 10.01 -17.02 6.33
N CYS A 63 10.15 -15.71 6.44
CA CYS A 63 11.22 -15.05 7.15
C CYS A 63 10.61 -14.16 8.24
N LYS A 64 10.80 -14.54 9.50
CA LYS A 64 10.30 -13.74 10.62
C LYS A 64 11.03 -12.41 10.68
N VAL A 65 10.31 -11.34 10.43
CA VAL A 65 10.75 -9.97 10.67
C VAL A 65 10.12 -9.45 11.95
N SER A 66 10.75 -8.45 12.56
CA SER A 66 10.12 -7.77 13.69
C SER A 66 8.84 -7.09 13.20
N PRO A 67 7.73 -7.17 13.97
CA PRO A 67 6.50 -6.51 13.57
C PRO A 67 6.72 -5.00 13.52
N VAL A 68 6.16 -4.36 12.49
CA VAL A 68 6.12 -2.89 12.42
C VAL A 68 5.27 -2.37 13.59
N ALA A 69 5.71 -1.28 14.24
CA ALA A 69 4.99 -0.70 15.38
C ALA A 69 3.61 -0.10 15.02
N CYS A 70 3.31 -0.03 13.72
CA CYS A 70 2.08 0.56 13.20
C CYS A 70 0.86 -0.29 13.55
N ARG A 71 -0.19 0.38 14.04
CA ARG A 71 -1.52 -0.16 14.31
C ARG A 71 -2.57 0.88 13.93
N SER A 72 -3.84 0.51 13.88
CA SER A 72 -4.92 1.50 13.71
C SER A 72 -4.81 2.58 14.79
N GLY A 73 -4.87 3.85 14.39
CA GLY A 73 -4.60 5.00 15.27
C GLY A 73 -3.12 5.40 15.42
N CYS A 74 -2.19 4.81 14.67
CA CYS A 74 -0.83 5.32 14.55
C CYS A 74 -0.74 6.37 13.42
N ASP A 75 -0.09 7.51 13.69
CA ASP A 75 0.12 8.59 12.71
C ASP A 75 1.60 8.84 12.38
N THR A 76 2.52 8.01 12.87
CA THR A 76 3.97 8.22 12.69
C THR A 76 4.35 8.34 11.22
N CYS A 77 3.90 7.41 10.37
CA CYS A 77 4.17 7.49 8.92
C CYS A 77 3.41 8.65 8.25
N CYS A 78 2.27 9.07 8.78
CA CYS A 78 1.53 10.22 8.26
C CYS A 78 2.25 11.54 8.55
N ARG A 79 3.13 11.57 9.55
CA ARG A 79 3.98 12.73 9.88
C ARG A 79 5.31 12.74 9.14
N SER A 80 5.73 11.58 8.64
CA SER A 80 6.86 11.44 7.73
C SER A 80 6.35 11.57 6.30
N LEU A 81 6.39 12.77 5.72
CA LEU A 81 5.86 13.01 4.38
C LEU A 81 6.59 12.12 3.35
N ILE A 82 5.94 11.03 2.94
CA ILE A 82 6.45 10.06 1.97
C ILE A 82 5.79 10.26 0.61
N GLN A 83 6.57 10.06 -0.45
CA GLN A 83 6.06 10.10 -1.81
C GLN A 83 5.37 8.77 -2.16
N VAL A 84 4.19 8.86 -2.77
CA VAL A 84 3.43 7.71 -3.24
C VAL A 84 3.35 7.72 -4.76
N ASN A 85 3.38 6.52 -5.37
CA ASN A 85 3.18 6.40 -6.81
C ASN A 85 1.77 6.91 -7.21
N PRO A 86 1.61 7.60 -8.36
CA PRO A 86 0.33 8.12 -8.84
C PRO A 86 -0.83 7.11 -8.84
N ILE A 87 -0.57 5.83 -9.10
CA ILE A 87 -1.58 4.76 -9.08
C ILE A 87 -2.20 4.62 -7.69
N PHE A 88 -1.37 4.56 -6.64
CA PHE A 88 -1.84 4.48 -5.26
C PHE A 88 -2.42 5.80 -4.76
N ALA A 89 -1.91 6.95 -5.22
CA ALA A 89 -2.52 8.25 -4.95
C ALA A 89 -3.95 8.30 -5.49
N ARG A 90 -4.16 7.85 -6.73
CA ARG A 90 -5.49 7.78 -7.35
C ARG A 90 -6.42 6.82 -6.61
N LEU A 91 -5.90 5.69 -6.14
CA LEU A 91 -6.65 4.72 -5.33
C LEU A 91 -7.11 5.31 -3.98
N ALA A 92 -6.23 6.07 -3.32
CA ALA A 92 -6.54 6.78 -2.09
C ALA A 92 -7.60 7.88 -2.29
N LEU A 93 -7.48 8.64 -3.38
CA LEU A 93 -8.46 9.67 -3.75
C LEU A 93 -9.84 9.06 -4.09
N ASP A 94 -9.87 7.95 -4.83
CA ASP A 94 -11.11 7.24 -5.13
C ASP A 94 -11.79 6.72 -3.87
N TYR A 95 -11.01 6.15 -2.93
CA TYR A 95 -11.53 5.74 -1.62
C TYR A 95 -12.10 6.94 -0.84
N ALA A 96 -11.37 8.05 -0.76
CA ALA A 96 -11.84 9.25 -0.07
C ALA A 96 -13.13 9.79 -0.69
N ARG A 97 -13.23 9.86 -2.02
CA ARG A 97 -14.46 10.29 -2.71
C ARG A 97 -15.69 9.44 -2.38
N ARG A 98 -15.50 8.17 -2.03
CA ARG A 98 -16.59 7.24 -1.71
C ARG A 98 -16.96 7.23 -0.23
N THR A 99 -16.04 7.62 0.64
CA THR A 99 -16.16 7.38 2.09
C THR A 99 -16.14 8.65 2.94
N PHE A 100 -15.61 9.76 2.43
CA PHE A 100 -15.51 11.00 3.18
C PHE A 100 -16.80 11.81 3.07
N THR A 101 -17.06 12.61 4.11
CA THR A 101 -18.09 13.64 4.03
C THR A 101 -17.65 14.75 3.06
N PRO A 102 -18.58 15.55 2.52
CA PRO A 102 -18.24 16.68 1.66
C PRO A 102 -17.22 17.64 2.30
N GLU A 103 -17.36 17.92 3.59
CA GLU A 103 -16.47 18.81 4.35
C GLU A 103 -15.05 18.23 4.42
N ARG A 104 -14.94 16.93 4.70
CA ARG A 104 -13.64 16.25 4.78
C ARG A 104 -12.98 16.14 3.41
N LEU A 105 -13.76 15.97 2.34
CA LEU A 105 -13.25 15.97 0.97
C LEU A 105 -12.72 17.36 0.57
N GLU A 106 -13.40 18.43 0.97
CA GLU A 106 -12.93 19.79 0.75
C GLU A 106 -11.64 20.08 1.53
N MET A 107 -11.55 19.66 2.80
CA MET A 107 -10.31 19.76 3.57
C MET A 107 -9.16 19.01 2.90
N LEU A 108 -9.40 17.81 2.38
CA LEU A 108 -8.40 17.04 1.64
C LEU A 108 -7.97 17.79 0.37
N HIS A 109 -8.92 18.37 -0.38
CA HIS A 109 -8.62 19.14 -1.58
C HIS A 109 -7.71 20.33 -1.27
N GLN A 110 -8.04 21.12 -0.24
CA GLN A 110 -7.22 22.26 0.19
C GLN A 110 -5.79 21.83 0.61
N ARG A 111 -5.66 20.70 1.31
CA ARG A 111 -4.36 20.12 1.69
C ARG A 111 -3.53 19.64 0.52
N LEU A 112 -4.15 19.28 -0.60
CA LEU A 112 -3.43 18.83 -1.80
C LEU A 112 -2.96 20.00 -2.67
N LEU A 113 -3.65 21.14 -2.59
CA LEU A 113 -3.27 22.37 -3.31
C LEU A 113 -2.21 23.19 -2.57
N THR A 114 -2.01 22.93 -1.29
CA THR A 114 -1.05 23.63 -0.43
C THR A 114 0.13 22.71 -0.12
N ASP A 115 1.32 23.27 0.05
CA ASP A 115 2.46 22.50 0.56
C ASP A 115 2.19 22.14 2.03
N VAL A 116 1.75 20.90 2.26
CA VAL A 116 1.50 20.38 3.61
C VAL A 116 2.73 19.69 4.18
N THR A 117 2.98 19.92 5.46
CA THR A 117 4.11 19.30 6.20
C THR A 117 3.86 17.82 6.51
N PHE A 118 2.60 17.38 6.46
CA PHE A 118 2.16 16.03 6.81
C PHE A 118 1.24 15.46 5.73
N CYS A 119 1.01 14.15 5.77
CA CYS A 119 0.12 13.45 4.86
C CYS A 119 -1.25 14.14 4.78
N PRO A 120 -1.76 14.47 3.57
CA PRO A 120 -3.08 15.09 3.39
C PRO A 120 -4.24 14.27 4.00
N PHE A 121 -4.04 12.95 4.12
CA PHE A 121 -4.98 11.98 4.68
C PHE A 121 -4.84 11.80 6.21
N LEU A 122 -4.08 12.65 6.90
CA LEU A 122 -4.03 12.66 8.36
C LEU A 122 -5.24 13.39 8.93
N PHE A 123 -6.14 12.68 9.58
CA PHE A 123 -7.33 13.23 10.22
C PHE A 123 -7.46 12.67 11.63
N ASP A 124 -7.76 13.52 12.61
CA ASP A 124 -8.00 13.11 14.00
C ASP A 124 -6.86 12.26 14.60
N GLY A 125 -5.61 12.52 14.20
CA GLY A 125 -4.45 11.74 14.64
C GLY A 125 -4.38 10.32 14.09
N ALA A 126 -5.13 10.01 13.02
CA ALA A 126 -5.15 8.69 12.40
C ALA A 126 -5.11 8.77 10.86
N CYS A 127 -4.59 7.70 10.24
CA CYS A 127 -4.65 7.54 8.80
C CYS A 127 -6.10 7.29 8.35
N SER A 128 -6.68 8.22 7.60
CA SER A 128 -8.06 8.10 7.11
C SER A 128 -8.27 7.10 5.98
N ILE A 129 -7.18 6.53 5.46
CA ILE A 129 -7.17 5.55 4.38
C ILE A 129 -6.46 4.25 4.81
N TYR A 130 -6.57 3.89 6.09
CA TYR A 130 -5.81 2.79 6.70
C TYR A 130 -5.87 1.48 5.90
N ASP A 131 -7.05 1.07 5.45
CA ASP A 131 -7.26 -0.15 4.67
C ASP A 131 -6.71 -0.05 3.25
N GLN A 132 -6.36 1.16 2.83
CA GLN A 132 -5.95 1.53 1.49
C GLN A 132 -4.47 1.96 1.42
N ARG A 133 -3.72 1.74 2.51
CA ARG A 133 -2.32 2.13 2.61
C ARG A 133 -1.42 1.29 1.69
N PRO A 134 -0.72 1.90 0.73
CA PRO A 134 0.31 1.21 -0.05
C PRO A 134 1.50 0.83 0.83
N MET A 135 2.36 -0.06 0.34
CA MET A 135 3.50 -0.59 1.11
C MET A 135 4.43 0.51 1.64
N VAL A 136 4.68 1.55 0.85
CA VAL A 136 5.50 2.71 1.29
C VAL A 136 4.90 3.43 2.51
N CYS A 137 3.57 3.35 2.70
CA CYS A 137 2.86 3.95 3.84
C CYS A 137 2.79 3.05 5.07
N ARG A 138 3.41 1.86 5.05
CA ARG A 138 3.30 0.87 6.13
C ARG A 138 4.47 0.86 7.12
N GLY A 139 5.40 1.82 6.99
CA GLY A 139 6.53 1.99 7.92
C GLY A 139 7.56 0.90 7.70
#